data_AF-A0A8S3X4Y9-F1
#
_entry.id   AF-A0A8S3X4Y9-F1
#
_cell.length_a   1.000
_cell.length_b   1.000
_cell.length_c   1.000
_cell.angle_alpha   90.00
_cell.angle_beta   90.00
_cell.angle_gamma   90.00
#
_symmetry.space_group_name_H-M   'P 1'
#
loop_
_entity.id
_entity.type
_entity.pdbx_description
1 polymer ?
#
loop_
_entity_poly.entity_id
_entity_poly.type
_entity_poly.pdbx_seq_one_letter_code
_entity_poly.pdbx_strand_id
1 'polypeptide(L)'
;MSIQRTPPKFSSNPNLSASAEVDDIFVNSRKHKQPEDDDITYRMKILGDKLDKFDQNILETITKSLQLILASELSKITVSLATLNDTVHGLRSDNASFKESLKGINSRPTDMEKLLNYSNTRQDTFLEQLQTLRNQMQPVGDLPCHLKNLESKLEYREQQARDCNIEIINLPDRRNENLTNIVMGIGAVIKQQILASDIVAVHRVPHADQKDTRPKNVI
;
A
#
# COMPACT_ATOMS: atom_id res chain seq x y z
N MET A 1 -47.35 -1.18 -98.98
CA MET A 1 -46.39 -0.45 -99.83
C MET A 1 -46.62 1.04 -99.65
N SER A 2 -45.66 1.80 -99.12
CA SER A 2 -45.43 3.19 -99.55
C SER A 2 -44.18 3.78 -98.88
N ILE A 3 -43.37 4.40 -99.74
CA ILE A 3 -42.00 4.89 -99.60
C ILE A 3 -41.94 6.22 -98.83
N GLN A 4 -41.01 6.29 -97.87
CA GLN A 4 -39.91 7.27 -97.70
C GLN A 4 -40.17 8.77 -97.97
N ARG A 5 -39.58 9.64 -97.11
CA ARG A 5 -38.64 10.72 -97.50
C ARG A 5 -38.11 11.47 -96.27
N THR A 6 -36.83 11.31 -95.98
CA THR A 6 -36.05 12.20 -95.11
C THR A 6 -35.72 13.49 -95.87
N PRO A 7 -35.91 14.69 -95.27
CA PRO A 7 -35.47 15.94 -95.90
C PRO A 7 -33.98 16.25 -95.62
N PRO A 8 -33.32 17.05 -96.49
CA PRO A 8 -31.88 17.24 -96.50
C PRO A 8 -31.40 18.31 -95.49
N LYS A 9 -30.15 18.17 -95.05
CA LYS A 9 -29.42 19.15 -94.23
C LYS A 9 -29.21 20.45 -95.01
N PHE A 10 -29.79 21.54 -94.52
CA PHE A 10 -29.41 22.90 -94.91
C PHE A 10 -28.63 23.56 -93.77
N SER A 11 -27.37 23.88 -94.05
CA SER A 11 -26.54 24.76 -93.23
C SER A 11 -26.86 26.22 -93.59
N SER A 12 -27.52 26.94 -92.69
CA SER A 12 -27.69 28.40 -92.81
C SER A 12 -26.47 29.11 -92.24
N ASN A 13 -25.71 29.74 -93.13
CA ASN A 13 -24.57 30.61 -92.80
C ASN A 13 -25.15 32.01 -92.49
N PRO A 14 -25.03 32.56 -91.25
CA PRO A 14 -25.73 33.78 -90.86
C PRO A 14 -24.81 34.98 -91.00
N ASN A 15 -24.48 35.38 -92.22
CA ASN A 15 -23.73 36.60 -92.45
C ASN A 15 -24.45 37.47 -93.49
N LEU A 16 -25.28 38.39 -92.99
CA LEU A 16 -26.15 39.29 -93.75
C LEU A 16 -25.46 40.58 -94.21
N SER A 17 -24.14 40.70 -94.04
CA SER A 17 -23.41 41.95 -94.26
C SER A 17 -22.88 42.16 -95.69
N ALA A 18 -23.25 41.31 -96.66
CA ALA A 18 -22.68 41.33 -98.02
C ALA A 18 -23.72 41.42 -99.16
N SER A 19 -24.94 41.88 -98.89
CA SER A 19 -25.98 42.00 -99.93
C SER A 19 -26.78 43.29 -99.78
N ALA A 20 -26.12 44.42 -100.05
CA ALA A 20 -26.80 45.70 -100.25
C ALA A 20 -25.99 46.56 -101.23
N GLU A 21 -25.95 46.15 -102.49
CA GLU A 21 -25.74 47.08 -103.61
C GLU A 21 -26.88 46.88 -104.62
N VAL A 22 -27.81 47.84 -104.56
CA VAL A 22 -28.50 48.50 -105.68
C VAL A 22 -29.04 47.61 -106.80
N ASP A 23 -30.37 47.39 -106.81
CA ASP A 23 -31.21 47.91 -107.89
C ASP A 23 -32.71 47.72 -107.58
N ASP A 24 -33.49 48.71 -108.04
CA ASP A 24 -34.91 48.93 -107.78
C ASP A 24 -35.80 47.70 -108.00
N ILE A 25 -36.26 47.12 -106.89
CA ILE A 25 -37.47 46.29 -106.88
C ILE A 25 -38.52 47.02 -106.06
N PHE A 26 -39.52 47.54 -106.77
CA PHE A 26 -40.75 48.11 -106.23
C PHE A 26 -41.55 47.01 -105.50
N VAL A 27 -41.12 46.64 -104.30
CA VAL A 27 -41.85 45.72 -103.43
C VAL A 27 -42.99 46.50 -102.81
N ASN A 28 -44.19 46.17 -103.27
CA ASN A 28 -45.46 46.67 -102.78
C ASN A 28 -45.61 46.27 -101.29
N SER A 29 -45.12 47.15 -100.42
CA SER A 29 -45.15 46.97 -98.97
C SER A 29 -46.59 47.10 -98.52
N ARG A 30 -47.31 45.97 -98.50
CA ARG A 30 -48.55 45.87 -97.72
C ARG A 30 -48.15 46.23 -96.30
N LYS A 31 -48.55 47.42 -95.87
CA LYS A 31 -48.49 47.83 -94.47
C LYS A 31 -49.32 46.81 -93.69
N HIS A 32 -48.68 45.76 -93.18
CA HIS A 32 -49.26 45.02 -92.09
C HIS A 32 -49.53 46.04 -90.99
N LYS A 33 -50.78 46.15 -90.56
CA LYS A 33 -51.17 46.98 -89.42
C LYS A 33 -50.26 46.53 -88.27
N GLN A 34 -49.28 47.36 -87.90
CA GLN A 34 -48.52 47.09 -86.69
C GLN A 34 -49.54 47.02 -85.55
N PRO A 35 -49.45 46.01 -84.66
CA PRO A 35 -50.30 46.00 -83.48
C PRO A 35 -50.16 47.36 -82.79
N GLU A 36 -51.29 47.93 -82.37
CA GLU A 36 -51.29 49.19 -81.64
C GLU A 36 -50.37 49.06 -80.42
N ASP A 37 -49.60 50.11 -80.11
CA ASP A 37 -48.54 50.15 -79.07
C ASP A 37 -49.03 49.61 -77.70
N ASP A 38 -50.34 49.68 -77.46
CA ASP A 38 -51.03 49.15 -76.29
C ASP A 38 -51.02 47.60 -76.18
N ASP A 39 -51.06 46.81 -77.27
CA ASP A 39 -51.04 45.31 -77.20
C ASP A 39 -49.64 44.78 -76.85
N ILE A 40 -48.58 45.43 -77.35
CA ILE A 40 -47.19 45.08 -77.00
C ILE A 40 -46.93 45.43 -75.53
N THR A 41 -47.36 46.62 -75.09
CA THR A 41 -47.24 47.06 -73.69
C THR A 41 -47.98 46.14 -72.73
N TYR A 42 -49.19 45.70 -73.08
CA TYR A 42 -49.98 44.76 -72.29
C TYR A 42 -49.32 43.37 -72.17
N ARG A 43 -48.78 42.83 -73.27
CA ARG A 43 -48.06 41.54 -73.25
C ARG A 43 -46.75 41.63 -72.47
N MET A 44 -46.04 42.74 -72.57
CA MET A 44 -44.80 42.98 -71.83
C MET A 44 -45.07 43.09 -70.33
N LYS A 45 -46.20 43.70 -69.93
CA LYS A 45 -46.67 43.71 -68.53
C LYS A 45 -46.99 42.30 -68.02
N ILE A 46 -47.73 41.48 -68.79
CA ILE A 46 -48.01 40.09 -68.41
C ILE A 46 -46.72 39.27 -68.28
N LEU A 47 -45.75 39.49 -69.17
CA LEU A 47 -44.47 38.80 -69.13
C LEU A 47 -43.68 39.22 -67.88
N GLY A 48 -43.66 40.51 -67.55
CA GLY A 48 -43.08 41.07 -66.33
C GLY A 48 -43.72 40.46 -65.08
N ASP A 49 -45.05 40.46 -64.99
CA ASP A 49 -45.79 39.88 -63.85
C ASP A 49 -45.49 38.37 -63.68
N LYS A 50 -45.32 37.63 -64.79
CA LYS A 50 -44.95 36.21 -64.76
C LYS A 50 -43.50 36.00 -64.35
N LEU A 51 -42.58 36.87 -64.78
CA LEU A 51 -41.17 36.82 -64.43
C LEU A 51 -41.00 37.16 -62.94
N ASP A 52 -41.67 38.20 -62.45
CA ASP A 52 -41.70 38.57 -61.04
C ASP A 52 -42.26 37.43 -60.19
N LYS A 53 -43.36 36.80 -60.63
CA LYS A 53 -43.93 35.64 -59.93
C LYS A 53 -42.96 34.46 -59.92
N PHE A 54 -42.21 34.25 -60.99
CA PHE A 54 -41.20 33.20 -61.08
C PHE A 54 -40.02 33.48 -60.14
N ASP A 55 -39.52 34.71 -60.10
CA ASP A 55 -38.45 35.15 -59.20
C ASP A 55 -38.86 35.05 -57.73
N GLN A 56 -40.09 35.46 -57.39
CA GLN A 56 -40.65 35.28 -56.05
C GLN A 56 -40.73 33.80 -55.65
N ASN A 57 -41.16 32.92 -56.55
CA ASN A 57 -41.19 31.49 -56.29
C ASN A 57 -39.78 30.89 -56.08
N ILE A 58 -38.78 31.34 -56.85
CA ILE A 58 -37.39 30.91 -56.69
C ILE A 58 -36.87 31.37 -55.33
N LEU A 59 -37.04 32.64 -55.00
CA LEU A 59 -36.58 33.22 -53.73
C LEU A 59 -37.25 32.55 -52.54
N GLU A 60 -38.55 32.29 -52.62
CA GLU A 60 -39.30 31.59 -51.58
C GLU A 60 -38.78 30.16 -51.41
N THR A 61 -38.54 29.44 -52.51
CA THR A 61 -38.03 28.06 -52.47
C THR A 61 -36.62 28.00 -51.89
N ILE A 62 -35.73 28.90 -52.31
CA ILE A 62 -34.36 29.00 -51.78
C ILE A 62 -34.40 29.35 -50.29
N THR A 63 -35.22 30.33 -49.90
CA THR A 63 -35.33 30.77 -48.50
C THR A 63 -35.84 29.65 -47.61
N LYS A 64 -36.89 28.92 -48.03
CA LYS A 64 -37.39 27.75 -47.30
C LYS A 64 -36.33 26.66 -47.17
N SER A 65 -35.61 26.37 -48.25
CA SER A 65 -34.54 25.37 -48.25
C SER A 65 -33.41 25.74 -47.28
N LEU A 66 -32.93 26.99 -47.34
CA LEU A 66 -31.90 27.50 -46.43
C LEU A 66 -32.37 27.48 -44.97
N GLN A 67 -33.61 27.89 -44.70
CA GLN A 67 -34.18 27.85 -43.36
C GLN A 67 -34.25 26.42 -42.81
N LEU A 68 -34.68 25.45 -43.62
CA LEU A 68 -34.73 24.04 -43.22
C LEU A 68 -33.34 23.47 -42.91
N ILE A 69 -32.34 23.76 -43.76
CA ILE A 69 -30.97 23.31 -43.56
C ILE A 69 -30.38 23.94 -42.30
N LEU A 70 -30.49 25.26 -42.14
CA LEU A 70 -29.97 25.96 -40.96
C LEU A 70 -30.64 25.47 -39.68
N ALA A 71 -31.95 25.28 -39.67
CA ALA A 71 -32.66 24.74 -38.50
C ALA A 71 -32.19 23.32 -38.15
N SER A 72 -31.99 22.47 -39.16
CA SER A 72 -31.47 21.10 -38.98
C SER A 72 -30.05 21.10 -38.39
N GLU A 73 -29.14 21.88 -38.95
CA GLU A 73 -27.75 21.95 -38.46
C GLU A 73 -27.66 22.60 -37.07
N LEU A 74 -28.43 23.66 -36.80
CA LEU A 74 -28.53 24.25 -35.46
C LEU A 74 -29.08 23.24 -34.45
N SER A 75 -30.06 22.42 -34.84
CA SER A 75 -30.56 21.35 -33.97
C SER A 75 -29.48 20.32 -33.67
N LYS A 76 -28.69 19.89 -34.66
CA LYS A 76 -27.57 18.94 -34.44
C LYS A 76 -26.51 19.52 -33.51
N ILE A 77 -26.11 20.77 -33.73
CA ILE A 77 -25.15 21.49 -32.87
C ILE A 77 -25.68 21.56 -31.44
N THR A 78 -26.95 21.89 -31.26
CA THR A 78 -27.59 21.97 -29.94
C THR A 78 -27.53 20.63 -29.20
N VAL A 79 -27.81 19.52 -29.90
CA VAL A 79 -27.70 18.17 -29.33
C VAL A 79 -26.24 17.83 -28.97
N SER A 80 -25.29 18.10 -29.86
CA SER A 80 -23.87 17.88 -29.58
C SER A 80 -23.34 18.73 -28.41
N LEU A 81 -23.85 19.95 -28.25
CA LEU A 81 -23.48 20.81 -27.13
C LEU A 81 -24.05 20.29 -25.81
N ALA A 82 -25.29 19.76 -25.83
CA ALA A 82 -25.89 19.13 -24.67
C ALA A 82 -25.10 17.89 -24.22
N THR A 83 -24.73 17.01 -25.16
CA THR A 83 -23.93 15.81 -24.84
C THR A 83 -22.53 16.18 -24.34
N LEU A 84 -21.88 17.20 -24.92
CA LEU A 84 -20.62 17.71 -24.39
C LEU A 84 -20.79 18.23 -22.95
N ASN A 85 -21.86 18.96 -22.66
CA ASN A 85 -22.12 19.45 -21.31
C ASN A 85 -22.31 18.31 -20.30
N ASP A 86 -23.04 17.25 -20.69
CA ASP A 86 -23.22 16.06 -19.86
C ASP A 86 -21.88 15.35 -19.59
N THR A 87 -21.04 15.18 -20.61
CA THR A 87 -19.71 14.58 -20.42
C THR A 87 -18.81 15.43 -19.52
N VAL A 88 -18.86 16.75 -19.63
CA VAL A 88 -18.11 17.67 -18.75
C VAL A 88 -18.60 17.55 -17.30
N HIS A 89 -19.90 17.42 -17.08
CA HIS A 89 -20.46 17.18 -15.75
C HIS A 89 -20.02 15.83 -15.18
N GLY A 90 -20.04 14.77 -15.99
CA GLY A 90 -19.52 13.45 -15.62
C GLY A 90 -18.06 13.52 -15.19
N LEU A 91 -17.20 14.13 -16.01
CA LEU A 91 -15.77 14.31 -15.71
C LEU A 91 -15.53 15.12 -14.42
N ARG A 92 -16.36 16.12 -14.14
CA ARG A 92 -16.28 16.88 -12.87
C ARG A 92 -16.61 16.00 -11.67
N SER A 93 -17.62 15.14 -11.79
CA SER A 93 -17.99 14.18 -10.74
C SER A 93 -16.86 13.17 -10.49
N ASP A 94 -16.30 12.59 -11.55
CA ASP A 94 -15.20 11.62 -11.45
C ASP A 94 -13.93 12.26 -10.87
N ASN A 95 -13.62 13.50 -11.25
CA ASN A 95 -12.51 14.23 -10.64
C ASN A 95 -12.71 14.47 -9.14
N ALA A 96 -13.94 14.72 -8.69
CA ALA A 96 -14.23 14.89 -7.27
C ALA A 96 -14.07 13.58 -6.49
N SER A 97 -14.55 12.45 -7.02
CA SER A 97 -14.40 11.14 -6.39
C SER A 97 -12.95 10.66 -6.38
N PHE A 98 -12.19 10.94 -7.45
CA PHE A 98 -10.76 10.64 -7.52
C PHE A 98 -9.97 11.45 -6.49
N LYS A 99 -10.29 12.74 -6.32
CA LYS A 99 -9.65 13.59 -5.31
C LYS A 99 -9.87 13.08 -3.89
N GLU A 100 -11.08 12.60 -3.58
CA GLU A 100 -11.37 12.03 -2.27
C GLU A 100 -10.63 10.70 -2.05
N SER A 101 -10.61 9.83 -3.07
CA SER A 101 -9.85 8.57 -3.03
C SER A 101 -8.35 8.84 -2.82
N LEU A 102 -7.80 9.82 -3.53
CA LEU A 102 -6.40 10.22 -3.39
C LEU A 102 -6.08 10.74 -1.99
N LYS A 103 -7.00 11.51 -1.38
CA LYS A 103 -6.87 11.99 0.00
C LYS A 103 -6.86 10.82 0.99
N GLY A 104 -7.75 9.84 0.81
CA GLY A 104 -7.78 8.63 1.64
C GLY A 104 -6.54 7.74 1.45
N ILE A 105 -6.01 7.65 0.22
CA ILE A 105 -4.74 6.98 -0.04
C ILE A 105 -3.61 7.72 0.66
N ASN A 106 -3.60 9.05 0.66
CA ASN A 106 -2.51 9.83 1.26
C ASN A 106 -2.51 9.78 2.80
N SER A 107 -3.67 9.59 3.44
CA SER A 107 -3.71 9.44 4.90
C SER A 107 -3.21 8.08 5.39
N ARG A 108 -3.35 7.01 4.59
CA ARG A 108 -2.95 5.65 4.97
C ARG A 108 -1.45 5.49 5.25
N PRO A 109 -0.52 5.99 4.42
CA PRO A 109 0.92 6.00 4.71
C PRO A 109 1.25 6.68 6.03
N THR A 110 0.62 7.82 6.32
CA THR A 110 0.83 8.53 7.60
C THR A 110 0.41 7.69 8.80
N ASP A 111 -0.69 6.96 8.69
CA ASP A 111 -1.12 6.05 9.76
C ASP A 111 -0.23 4.80 9.85
N MET A 112 0.27 4.28 8.73
CA MET A 112 1.26 3.20 8.71
C MET A 112 2.57 3.62 9.37
N GLU A 113 3.07 4.83 9.12
CA GLU A 113 4.27 5.38 9.77
C GLU A 113 4.10 5.46 11.30
N LYS A 114 2.93 5.91 11.78
CA LYS A 114 2.64 5.94 13.23
C LYS A 114 2.69 4.54 13.84
N LEU A 115 2.06 3.55 13.19
CA LEU A 115 2.04 2.17 13.67
C LEU A 115 3.45 1.56 13.66
N LEU A 116 4.25 1.85 12.64
CA LEU A 116 5.62 1.38 12.52
C LEU A 116 6.52 2.00 13.60
N ASN A 117 6.39 3.29 13.85
CA ASN A 117 7.12 3.97 14.93
C ASN A 117 6.74 3.43 16.31
N TYR A 118 5.46 3.17 16.55
CA TYR A 118 5.00 2.52 17.78
C TYR A 118 5.59 1.11 17.92
N SER A 119 5.60 0.32 16.85
CA SER A 119 6.19 -1.02 16.83
C SER A 119 7.68 -0.99 17.14
N ASN A 120 8.44 -0.08 16.52
CA ASN A 120 9.88 0.06 16.76
C ASN A 120 10.17 0.45 18.22
N THR A 121 9.47 1.46 18.74
CA THR A 121 9.62 1.88 20.14
C THR A 121 9.36 0.73 21.12
N ARG A 122 8.33 -0.08 20.83
CA ARG A 122 8.02 -1.27 21.62
C ARG A 122 9.12 -2.34 21.52
N GLN A 123 9.68 -2.55 20.33
CA GLN A 123 10.79 -3.49 20.12
C GLN A 123 12.05 -3.06 20.90
N ASP A 124 12.39 -1.77 20.88
CA ASP A 124 13.52 -1.22 21.63
C ASP A 124 13.34 -1.45 23.14
N THR A 125 12.13 -1.21 23.64
CA THR A 125 11.79 -1.47 25.06
C THR A 125 11.98 -2.95 25.41
N PHE A 126 11.57 -3.87 24.53
CA PHE A 126 11.78 -5.31 24.78
C PHE A 126 13.26 -5.71 24.74
N LEU A 127 14.06 -5.11 23.86
CA LEU A 127 15.50 -5.36 23.81
C LEU A 127 16.18 -4.90 25.10
N GLU A 128 15.81 -3.71 25.61
CA GLU A 128 16.33 -3.18 26.87
C GLU A 128 15.96 -4.09 28.06
N GLN A 129 14.71 -4.56 28.12
CA GLN A 129 14.26 -5.50 29.14
C GLN A 129 15.02 -6.84 29.07
N LEU A 130 15.23 -7.39 27.87
CA LEU A 130 15.99 -8.62 27.68
C LEU A 130 17.46 -8.46 28.08
N GLN A 131 18.06 -7.31 27.79
CA GLN A 131 19.43 -7.01 28.20
C GLN A 131 19.54 -6.90 29.72
N THR A 132 18.59 -6.23 30.37
CA THR A 132 18.51 -6.14 31.83
C THR A 132 18.39 -7.52 32.47
N LEU A 133 17.50 -8.36 31.94
CA LEU A 133 17.29 -9.72 32.44
C LEU A 133 18.54 -10.59 32.23
N ARG A 134 19.21 -10.49 31.08
CA ARG A 134 20.49 -11.17 30.84
C ARG A 134 21.55 -10.76 31.86
N ASN A 135 21.71 -9.46 32.11
CA ASN A 135 22.70 -8.95 33.07
C ASN A 135 22.40 -9.43 34.50
N GLN A 136 21.12 -9.55 34.87
CA GLN A 136 20.71 -10.09 36.18
C GLN A 136 20.91 -11.61 36.29
N MET A 137 20.79 -12.35 35.19
CA MET A 137 21.00 -13.80 35.17
C MET A 137 22.48 -14.21 35.13
N GLN A 138 23.37 -13.36 34.61
CA GLN A 138 24.81 -13.63 34.55
C GLN A 138 25.42 -14.06 35.91
N PRO A 139 25.18 -13.35 37.04
CA PRO A 139 25.72 -13.77 38.34
C PRO A 139 25.11 -15.07 38.89
N VAL A 140 23.98 -15.53 38.37
CA VAL A 140 23.38 -16.83 38.77
C VAL A 140 24.19 -18.00 38.22
N GLY A 141 24.86 -17.83 37.07
CA GLY A 141 25.71 -18.86 36.47
C GLY A 141 26.92 -19.23 37.35
N ASP A 142 27.43 -18.26 38.12
CA ASP A 142 28.60 -18.45 38.98
C ASP A 142 28.23 -18.96 40.39
N LEU A 143 26.95 -18.92 40.75
CA LEU A 143 26.46 -19.32 42.07
C LEU A 143 26.78 -20.80 42.41
N PRO A 144 26.61 -21.79 41.50
CA PRO A 144 26.99 -23.17 41.78
C PRO A 144 28.49 -23.34 42.06
N CYS A 145 29.34 -22.56 41.38
CA CYS A 145 30.79 -22.58 41.61
C CYS A 145 31.11 -22.02 43.01
N HIS A 146 30.48 -20.90 43.39
CA HIS A 146 30.63 -20.33 44.73
C HIS A 146 30.13 -21.27 45.82
N LEU A 147 28.98 -21.92 45.64
CA LEU A 147 28.45 -22.91 46.58
C LEU A 147 29.43 -24.08 46.75
N LYS A 148 29.89 -24.67 45.64
CA LYS A 148 30.88 -25.75 45.69
C LYS A 148 32.17 -25.34 46.40
N ASN A 149 32.67 -24.13 46.13
CA ASN A 149 33.86 -23.61 46.81
C ASN A 149 33.64 -23.42 48.31
N LEU A 150 32.44 -23.00 48.72
CA LEU A 150 32.08 -22.86 50.13
C LEU A 150 31.95 -24.23 50.81
N GLU A 151 31.32 -25.21 50.16
CA GLU A 151 31.23 -26.58 50.63
C GLU A 151 32.62 -27.19 50.86
N SER A 152 33.52 -27.09 49.87
CA SER A 152 34.89 -27.59 50.02
C SER A 152 35.68 -26.89 51.13
N LYS A 153 35.47 -25.59 51.33
CA LYS A 153 36.10 -24.85 52.44
C LYS A 153 35.56 -25.30 53.80
N LEU A 154 34.25 -25.57 53.88
CA LEU A 154 33.60 -26.05 55.09
C LEU A 154 34.10 -27.45 55.44
N GLU A 155 34.12 -28.36 54.46
CA GLU A 155 34.64 -29.72 54.62
C GLU A 155 36.11 -29.70 55.08
N TYR A 156 36.96 -28.89 54.45
CA TYR A 156 38.35 -28.74 54.86
C TYR A 156 38.50 -28.24 56.30
N ARG A 157 37.68 -27.27 56.71
CA ARG A 157 37.69 -26.72 58.09
C ARG A 157 37.21 -27.75 59.11
N GLU A 158 36.17 -28.51 58.78
CA GLU A 158 35.70 -29.58 59.64
C GLU A 158 36.72 -30.70 59.79
N GLN A 159 37.38 -31.08 58.70
CA GLN A 159 38.42 -32.10 58.72
C GLN A 159 39.62 -31.63 59.56
N GLN A 160 40.10 -30.41 59.34
CA GLN A 160 41.18 -29.81 60.13
C GLN A 160 40.87 -29.78 61.63
N ALA A 161 39.61 -29.54 62.01
CA ALA A 161 39.19 -29.58 63.41
C ALA A 161 39.19 -30.99 64.02
N ARG A 162 39.06 -32.04 63.20
CA ARG A 162 39.10 -33.45 63.62
C ARG A 162 40.51 -34.07 63.54
N ASP A 163 41.42 -33.48 62.75
CA ASP A 163 42.78 -34.01 62.55
C ASP A 163 43.62 -34.05 63.84
N CYS A 164 43.27 -33.24 64.85
CA CYS A 164 43.92 -33.25 66.16
C CYS A 164 43.22 -34.13 67.20
N ASN A 165 42.11 -34.77 66.84
CA ASN A 165 41.38 -35.64 67.74
C ASN A 165 41.95 -37.06 67.70
N ILE A 166 42.12 -37.68 68.87
CA ILE A 166 42.54 -39.08 68.99
C ILE A 166 41.34 -39.87 69.50
N GLU A 167 40.84 -40.80 68.69
CA GLU A 167 39.73 -41.66 69.12
C GLU A 167 40.26 -42.96 69.75
N ILE A 168 39.95 -43.17 71.02
CA ILE A 168 40.27 -44.40 71.75
C ILE A 168 38.99 -45.23 71.88
N ILE A 169 38.97 -46.36 71.18
CA ILE A 169 37.86 -47.31 71.18
C ILE A 169 38.10 -48.47 72.14
N ASN A 170 37.03 -49.12 72.58
CA ASN A 170 37.05 -50.32 73.44
C ASN A 170 37.75 -50.13 74.80
N LEU A 171 37.85 -48.90 75.30
CA LEU A 171 38.34 -48.62 76.65
C LEU A 171 37.23 -48.97 77.66
N PRO A 172 37.43 -49.90 78.61
CA PRO A 172 36.39 -50.28 79.57
C PRO A 172 35.88 -49.10 80.39
N ASP A 173 34.56 -48.96 80.52
CA ASP A 173 33.95 -47.85 81.25
C ASP A 173 34.01 -48.08 82.76
N ARG A 174 34.47 -47.09 83.53
CA ARG A 174 34.49 -47.11 85.00
C ARG A 174 33.88 -45.84 85.56
N ARG A 175 33.17 -45.95 86.69
CA ARG A 175 32.67 -44.78 87.42
C ARG A 175 33.86 -43.98 87.97
N ASN A 176 33.82 -42.66 87.80
CA ASN A 176 34.85 -41.71 88.26
C ASN A 176 36.25 -42.00 87.70
N GLU A 177 36.34 -42.40 86.43
CA GLU A 177 37.62 -42.56 85.74
C GLU A 177 38.31 -41.21 85.46
N ASN A 178 39.65 -41.21 85.49
CA ASN A 178 40.45 -40.06 85.08
C ASN A 178 41.00 -40.32 83.68
N LEU A 179 40.29 -39.83 82.66
CA LEU A 179 40.63 -40.07 81.26
C LEU A 179 41.98 -39.47 80.87
N THR A 180 42.34 -38.30 81.41
CA THR A 180 43.64 -37.65 81.17
C THR A 180 44.79 -38.57 81.58
N ASN A 181 44.72 -39.16 82.78
CA ASN A 181 45.73 -40.09 83.25
C ASN A 181 45.80 -41.37 82.39
N ILE A 182 44.66 -41.85 81.91
CA ILE A 182 44.61 -43.02 81.01
C ILE A 182 45.30 -42.71 79.68
N VAL A 183 45.00 -41.58 79.05
CA VAL A 183 45.64 -41.15 77.79
C VAL A 183 47.15 -41.00 77.96
N MET A 184 47.60 -40.33 79.03
CA MET A 184 49.03 -40.21 79.35
C MET A 184 49.68 -41.58 79.57
N GLY A 185 48.99 -42.49 80.25
CA GLY A 185 49.45 -43.86 80.46
C GLY A 185 49.59 -44.65 79.17
N ILE A 186 48.62 -44.54 78.26
CA ILE A 186 48.69 -45.17 76.92
C ILE A 186 49.88 -44.62 76.14
N GLY A 187 50.06 -43.29 76.14
CA GLY A 187 51.22 -42.64 75.52
C GLY A 187 52.55 -43.20 76.03
N ALA A 188 52.70 -43.33 77.35
CA ALA A 188 53.89 -43.90 77.96
C ALA A 188 54.14 -45.36 77.51
N VAL A 189 53.09 -46.19 77.42
CA VAL A 189 53.18 -47.59 76.99
C VAL A 189 53.65 -47.70 75.53
N ILE A 190 53.15 -46.84 74.64
CA ILE A 190 53.55 -46.84 73.22
C ILE A 190 54.83 -46.03 72.95
N LYS A 191 55.51 -45.54 73.99
CA LYS A 191 56.72 -44.70 73.93
C LYS A 191 56.51 -43.35 73.23
N GLN A 192 55.28 -42.84 73.23
CA GLN A 192 54.93 -41.50 72.77
C GLN A 192 54.42 -40.69 73.97
N GLN A 193 55.29 -39.88 74.57
CA GLN A 193 54.91 -39.12 75.76
C GLN A 193 53.86 -38.05 75.40
N ILE A 194 52.70 -38.12 76.06
CA ILE A 194 51.63 -37.12 75.98
C ILE A 194 51.60 -36.40 77.33
N LEU A 195 51.74 -35.08 77.33
CA LEU A 195 51.64 -34.27 78.54
C LEU A 195 50.19 -33.81 78.74
N ALA A 196 49.82 -33.51 79.99
CA ALA A 196 48.50 -32.95 80.28
C ALA A 196 48.26 -31.59 79.58
N SER A 197 49.33 -30.82 79.32
CA SER A 197 49.28 -29.57 78.55
C SER A 197 48.96 -29.76 77.08
N ASP A 198 49.19 -30.96 76.55
CA ASP A 198 48.95 -31.29 75.14
C ASP A 198 47.48 -31.68 74.91
N ILE A 199 46.73 -31.95 75.98
CA ILE A 199 45.33 -32.37 75.95
C ILE A 199 44.44 -31.14 76.16
N VAL A 200 43.79 -30.70 75.09
CA VAL A 200 42.84 -29.58 75.15
C VAL A 200 41.55 -29.97 75.87
N ALA A 201 41.01 -31.15 75.53
CA ALA A 201 39.84 -31.74 76.15
C ALA A 201 39.92 -33.26 76.02
N VAL A 202 39.32 -33.99 76.96
CA VAL A 202 39.17 -35.44 76.89
C VAL A 202 37.83 -35.84 77.49
N HIS A 203 37.04 -36.61 76.75
CA HIS A 203 35.70 -37.00 77.19
C HIS A 203 35.19 -38.24 76.45
N ARG A 204 34.22 -38.93 77.07
CA ARG A 204 33.50 -40.04 76.44
C ARG A 204 32.44 -39.48 75.49
N VAL A 205 32.39 -40.00 74.27
CA VAL A 205 31.38 -39.67 73.27
C VAL A 205 30.10 -40.45 73.58
N PRO A 206 28.94 -39.80 73.73
CA PRO A 206 27.66 -40.50 73.88
C PRO A 206 27.34 -41.35 72.64
N HIS A 207 26.81 -42.55 72.84
CA HIS A 207 26.26 -43.32 71.73
C HIS A 207 25.06 -42.59 71.12
N ALA A 208 24.96 -42.63 69.79
CA ALA A 208 23.77 -42.18 69.09
C ALA A 208 22.55 -43.06 69.46
N ASP A 209 22.75 -44.37 69.63
CA ASP A 209 21.74 -45.29 70.15
C ASP A 209 22.01 -45.60 71.64
N GLN A 210 21.05 -45.27 72.50
CA GLN A 210 21.16 -45.51 73.95
C GLN A 210 21.07 -47.00 74.33
N LYS A 211 20.66 -47.88 73.40
CA LYS A 211 20.61 -49.33 73.62
C LYS A 211 21.96 -50.02 73.38
N ASP A 212 22.95 -49.31 72.85
CA ASP A 212 24.28 -49.86 72.63
C ASP A 212 24.97 -50.13 73.97
N THR A 213 25.38 -51.37 74.18
CA THR A 213 26.05 -51.84 75.41
C THR A 213 27.57 -51.81 75.31
N ARG A 214 28.13 -51.43 74.15
CA ARG A 214 29.58 -51.27 73.98
C ARG A 214 30.10 -50.12 74.85
N PRO A 215 31.37 -50.16 75.28
CA PRO A 215 31.99 -49.02 75.96
C PRO A 215 32.02 -47.79 75.05
N LYS A 216 31.79 -46.60 75.61
CA LYS A 216 31.79 -45.36 74.84
C LYS A 216 33.20 -45.02 74.36
N ASN A 217 33.33 -44.50 73.13
CA ASN A 217 34.61 -44.03 72.63
C ASN A 217 35.09 -42.80 73.43
N VAL A 218 36.40 -42.62 73.55
CA VAL A 218 37.01 -41.41 74.13
C VAL A 218 37.59 -40.57 73.00
N ILE A 219 37.31 -39.26 73.01
CA ILE A 219 37.94 -38.24 72.16
C ILE A 219 38.68 -37.25 73.06
#